data_AF-A0A6I1R555-F1
#
_entry.id   AF-A0A6I1R555-F1
#
_cell.length_a   1.000
_cell.length_b   1.000
_cell.length_c   1.000
_cell.angle_alpha   90.00
_cell.angle_beta   90.00
_cell.angle_gamma   90.00
#
_symmetry.space_group_name_H-M   'P 1'
#
loop_
_entity.id
_entity.type
_entity.pdbx_description
1 polymer ?
#
loop_
_entity_poly.entity_id
_entity_poly.type
_entity_poly.pdbx_seq_one_letter_code
_entity_poly.pdbx_strand_id
1 'polypeptide(L)'
;MKLLKSISTKTALAIGGILLSTTLGCSQADKSAMKASGASTNAMGNAKVMISPSPVPYQRKVKVTISGTGFAPNQEIELQVPIGGVPSDISAMVKPKPKTNGQGAFNTVWTLDNEIRGKLLEPTKYTLEVLNTDGEVLAKAPFVLEKVETKKK
;
A
#
# COMPACT_ATOMS: atom_id res chain seq x y z
N MET A 1 -28.34 -29.73 -50.99
CA MET A 1 -26.96 -30.13 -51.35
C MET A 1 -26.36 -30.87 -50.16
N LYS A 2 -25.74 -32.04 -50.42
CA LYS A 2 -24.55 -32.64 -49.77
C LYS A 2 -24.37 -32.48 -48.24
N LEU A 3 -24.04 -33.47 -47.42
CA LEU A 3 -23.71 -34.89 -47.61
C LEU A 3 -23.64 -35.51 -46.19
N LEU A 4 -24.16 -36.73 -46.08
CA LEU A 4 -24.01 -37.69 -44.99
C LEU A 4 -22.56 -37.97 -44.56
N LYS A 5 -22.36 -38.37 -43.29
CA LYS A 5 -21.73 -39.64 -42.80
C LYS A 5 -21.21 -39.48 -41.35
N SER A 6 -21.72 -40.22 -40.36
CA SER A 6 -21.36 -41.61 -39.92
C SER A 6 -20.57 -41.53 -38.59
N ILE A 7 -21.17 -41.83 -37.42
CA ILE A 7 -21.22 -43.14 -36.74
C ILE A 7 -19.87 -43.89 -36.76
N SER A 8 -19.26 -44.09 -35.59
CA SER A 8 -19.00 -45.45 -35.07
C SER A 8 -18.39 -45.42 -33.66
N THR A 9 -19.17 -46.01 -32.76
CA THR A 9 -18.82 -46.66 -31.50
C THR A 9 -17.52 -47.48 -31.58
N LYS A 10 -16.77 -47.55 -30.47
CA LYS A 10 -16.22 -48.81 -29.94
C LYS A 10 -15.64 -48.63 -28.53
N THR A 11 -16.41 -49.15 -27.58
CA THR A 11 -15.98 -49.68 -26.30
C THR A 11 -14.76 -50.59 -26.48
N ALA A 12 -13.72 -50.38 -25.67
CA ALA A 12 -12.67 -51.36 -25.46
C ALA A 12 -12.52 -51.61 -23.96
N LEU A 13 -13.04 -52.76 -23.51
CA LEU A 13 -12.58 -53.43 -22.29
C LEU A 13 -11.15 -53.91 -22.55
N ALA A 14 -10.23 -53.63 -21.64
CA ALA A 14 -8.99 -54.39 -21.50
C ALA A 14 -8.85 -54.81 -20.04
N ILE A 15 -9.01 -56.10 -19.83
CA ILE A 15 -8.76 -56.86 -18.61
C ILE A 15 -7.26 -57.16 -18.54
N GLY A 16 -6.68 -57.06 -17.35
CA GLY A 16 -5.52 -57.87 -16.97
C GLY A 16 -4.24 -57.10 -16.70
N GLY A 17 -3.79 -57.17 -15.44
CA GLY A 17 -2.45 -56.74 -15.04
C GLY A 17 -2.35 -56.38 -13.56
N ILE A 18 -2.45 -57.39 -12.68
CA ILE A 18 -2.08 -57.26 -11.27
C ILE A 18 -0.56 -57.05 -11.20
N LEU A 19 -0.14 -55.94 -10.63
CA LEU A 19 1.19 -55.79 -10.01
C LEU A 19 1.01 -55.05 -8.68
N LEU A 20 1.09 -55.81 -7.59
CA LEU A 20 1.30 -55.29 -6.25
C LEU A 20 2.74 -54.77 -6.16
N SER A 21 2.90 -53.48 -5.89
CA SER A 21 4.10 -52.94 -5.24
C SER A 21 3.65 -52.10 -4.05
N THR A 22 3.65 -52.71 -2.87
CA THR A 22 3.55 -52.01 -1.59
C THR A 22 4.88 -51.31 -1.34
N THR A 23 4.97 -50.02 -1.62
CA THR A 23 6.01 -49.15 -1.06
C THR A 23 5.34 -48.09 -0.18
N LEU A 24 5.80 -48.04 1.07
CA LEU A 24 5.43 -47.02 2.03
C LEU A 24 5.70 -45.63 1.45
N GLY A 25 4.71 -44.75 1.52
CA GLY A 25 4.88 -43.34 1.19
C GLY A 25 3.56 -42.60 1.22
N CYS A 26 3.12 -42.15 2.40
CA CYS A 26 2.11 -41.10 2.46
C CYS A 26 2.75 -39.82 1.90
N SER A 27 2.41 -39.46 0.67
CA SER A 27 2.54 -38.10 0.17
C SER A 27 1.25 -37.76 -0.54
N GLN A 28 0.44 -36.95 0.14
CA GLN A 28 -0.71 -36.27 -0.43
C GLN A 28 -0.26 -35.51 -1.67
N ALA A 29 -0.76 -35.97 -2.82
CA ALA A 29 -0.78 -35.18 -4.04
C ALA A 29 -1.99 -34.25 -3.96
N ASP A 30 -1.82 -33.11 -3.29
CA ASP A 30 -2.67 -31.96 -3.53
C ASP A 30 -2.30 -31.35 -4.88
N LYS A 31 -3.33 -31.16 -5.70
CA LYS A 31 -3.26 -30.52 -7.01
C LYS A 31 -2.70 -29.11 -6.84
N SER A 32 -1.40 -28.95 -7.10
CA SER A 32 -0.76 -27.66 -7.29
C SER A 32 -1.32 -26.97 -8.53
N ALA A 33 -2.46 -26.32 -8.37
CA ALA A 33 -2.81 -25.15 -9.14
C ALA A 33 -1.82 -24.05 -8.74
N MET A 34 -0.67 -23.98 -9.42
CA MET A 34 0.20 -22.81 -9.41
C MET A 34 -0.56 -21.65 -10.07
N LYS A 35 -1.46 -21.02 -9.33
CA LYS A 35 -1.77 -19.62 -9.55
C LYS A 35 -0.61 -18.86 -8.93
N ALA A 36 0.24 -18.32 -9.79
CA ALA A 36 1.23 -17.33 -9.44
C ALA A 36 0.54 -16.15 -8.76
N SER A 37 0.35 -16.23 -7.44
CA SER A 37 0.28 -15.06 -6.59
C SER A 37 1.73 -14.67 -6.36
N GLY A 38 2.27 -13.93 -7.31
CA GLY A 38 3.55 -13.27 -7.14
C GLY A 38 3.50 -12.59 -5.78
N ALA A 39 4.39 -13.01 -4.88
CA ALA A 39 4.79 -12.18 -3.78
C ALA A 39 5.04 -10.80 -4.37
N SER A 40 4.24 -9.82 -3.94
CA SER A 40 4.42 -8.42 -4.26
C SER A 40 5.74 -8.00 -3.63
N THR A 41 6.84 -8.32 -4.30
CA THR A 41 8.13 -7.67 -4.12
C THR A 41 8.15 -6.40 -4.97
N ASN A 42 7.09 -5.60 -4.91
CA ASN A 42 7.04 -4.31 -5.58
C ASN A 42 7.59 -3.22 -4.65
N ALA A 43 8.90 -3.01 -4.79
CA ALA A 43 9.58 -1.74 -4.58
C ALA A 43 9.61 -1.14 -3.17
N MET A 44 10.18 -1.86 -2.20
CA MET A 44 10.73 -1.25 -0.98
C MET A 44 12.09 -0.58 -1.21
N GLY A 45 12.35 -0.03 -2.41
CA GLY A 45 13.69 0.35 -2.84
C GLY A 45 13.96 1.85 -3.00
N ASN A 46 12.97 2.66 -3.39
CA ASN A 46 13.24 4.05 -3.82
C ASN A 46 12.14 5.07 -3.48
N ALA A 47 11.08 4.66 -2.78
CA ALA A 47 10.01 5.58 -2.40
C ALA A 47 10.55 6.58 -1.35
N LYS A 48 10.54 7.87 -1.71
CA LYS A 48 11.02 8.97 -0.87
C LYS A 48 9.90 9.95 -0.64
N VAL A 49 9.77 10.41 0.60
CA VAL A 49 8.77 11.41 1.01
C VAL A 49 9.48 12.59 1.65
N MET A 50 8.99 13.79 1.36
CA MET A 50 9.52 15.05 1.83
C MET A 50 8.39 15.90 2.39
N ILE A 51 8.69 16.60 3.48
CA ILE A 51 7.77 17.50 4.15
C ILE A 51 8.37 18.90 4.17
N SER A 52 7.58 19.91 3.79
CA SER A 52 7.98 21.32 3.77
C SER A 52 6.88 22.21 4.37
N PRO A 53 7.20 23.15 5.28
CA PRO A 53 8.52 23.39 5.87
C PRO A 53 8.98 22.23 6.77
N SER A 54 10.27 22.17 7.08
CA SER A 54 10.81 21.24 8.09
C SER A 54 11.95 21.95 8.85
N PRO A 55 11.81 22.17 10.17
CA PRO A 55 10.67 21.83 11.01
C PRO A 55 9.40 22.65 10.66
N VAL A 56 8.24 22.09 10.98
CA VAL A 56 6.93 22.73 10.81
C VAL A 56 6.61 23.57 12.04
N PRO A 57 6.33 24.88 11.89
CA PRO A 57 5.91 25.71 13.00
C PRO A 57 4.63 25.20 13.67
N TYR A 58 4.62 25.02 14.98
CA TYR A 58 3.45 24.63 15.77
C TYR A 58 2.51 25.84 15.99
N GLN A 59 1.90 26.30 14.90
CA GLN A 59 0.97 27.43 14.86
C GLN A 59 -0.31 27.08 14.12
N ARG A 60 -1.32 27.96 14.22
CA ARG A 60 -2.60 27.77 13.51
C ARG A 60 -2.46 28.06 12.02
N LYS A 61 -3.20 27.32 11.20
CA LYS A 61 -3.31 27.50 9.74
C LYS A 61 -1.98 27.37 9.00
N VAL A 62 -1.07 26.57 9.53
CA VAL A 62 0.20 26.27 8.86
C VAL A 62 -0.05 25.29 7.73
N LYS A 63 0.43 25.64 6.54
CA LYS A 63 0.37 24.77 5.36
C LYS A 63 1.63 23.90 5.33
N VAL A 64 1.41 22.60 5.33
CA VAL A 64 2.46 21.58 5.24
C VAL A 64 2.33 20.90 3.89
N THR A 65 3.34 21.06 3.05
CA THR A 65 3.43 20.39 1.76
C THR A 65 4.08 19.03 1.98
N ILE A 66 3.42 17.97 1.53
CA ILE A 66 3.87 16.59 1.60
C ILE A 66 4.02 16.12 0.15
N SER A 67 5.26 15.84 -0.24
CA SER A 67 5.59 15.39 -1.58
C SER A 67 6.28 14.04 -1.52
N GLY A 68 6.06 13.21 -2.53
CA GLY A 68 6.78 11.94 -2.62
C GLY A 68 7.05 11.52 -4.05
N THR A 69 8.06 10.66 -4.22
CA THR A 69 8.55 10.16 -5.51
C THR A 69 8.98 8.69 -5.38
N GLY A 70 8.99 7.94 -6.48
CA GLY A 70 9.46 6.55 -6.49
C GLY A 70 8.37 5.53 -6.14
N PHE A 71 7.11 5.93 -6.22
CA PHE A 71 5.92 5.10 -6.03
C PHE A 71 5.44 4.49 -7.35
N ALA A 72 4.50 3.53 -7.32
CA ALA A 72 3.90 3.07 -8.57
C ALA A 72 3.07 4.20 -9.23
N PRO A 73 3.05 4.32 -10.56
CA PRO A 73 2.26 5.34 -11.26
C PRO A 73 0.76 5.22 -11.03
N ASN A 74 0.06 6.35 -10.94
CA ASN A 74 -1.40 6.46 -10.83
C ASN A 74 -2.05 5.68 -9.67
N GLN A 75 -1.28 5.32 -8.63
CA GLN A 75 -1.78 4.58 -7.47
C GLN A 75 -2.39 5.54 -6.44
N GLU A 76 -3.46 5.10 -5.78
CA GLU A 76 -3.95 5.75 -4.56
C GLU A 76 -3.03 5.42 -3.41
N ILE A 77 -2.78 6.41 -2.55
CA ILE A 77 -1.95 6.25 -1.36
C ILE A 77 -2.68 6.83 -0.16
N GLU A 78 -2.38 6.30 1.00
CA GLU A 78 -2.86 6.80 2.28
C GLU A 78 -1.73 7.47 3.05
N LEU A 79 -2.05 8.53 3.78
CA LEU A 79 -1.09 9.25 4.63
C LEU A 79 -1.51 9.07 6.08
N GLN A 80 -0.65 8.49 6.91
CA GLN A 80 -0.92 8.32 8.33
C GLN A 80 0.08 9.10 9.18
N VAL A 81 -0.45 9.76 10.21
CA VAL A 81 0.33 10.44 11.25
C VAL A 81 -0.28 10.09 12.60
N PRO A 82 0.52 9.87 13.65
CA PRO A 82 0.01 9.73 15.00
C PRO A 82 -0.63 11.03 15.50
N ILE A 83 -1.95 11.02 15.67
CA ILE A 83 -2.74 12.10 16.27
C ILE A 83 -3.25 11.59 17.61
N GLY A 84 -2.94 12.29 18.70
CA GLY A 84 -3.27 11.84 20.07
C GLY A 84 -2.60 10.52 20.48
N GLY A 85 -1.52 10.12 19.80
CA GLY A 85 -0.83 8.84 20.01
C GLY A 85 -1.40 7.67 19.19
N VAL A 86 -2.43 7.89 18.37
CA VAL A 86 -3.05 6.85 17.52
C VAL A 86 -2.74 7.13 16.05
N PRO A 87 -2.25 6.13 15.27
CA PRO A 87 -2.12 6.26 13.82
C PRO A 87 -3.45 6.66 13.20
N SER A 88 -3.49 7.82 12.56
CA SER A 88 -4.71 8.38 11.99
C SER A 88 -4.47 8.71 10.52
N ASP A 89 -5.41 8.28 9.66
CA ASP A 89 -5.40 8.66 8.24
C ASP A 89 -5.76 10.14 8.08
N ILE A 90 -4.88 10.87 7.40
CA ILE A 90 -5.05 12.29 7.07
C ILE A 90 -5.36 12.51 5.59
N SER A 91 -5.54 11.45 4.78
CA SER A 91 -5.73 11.55 3.33
C SER A 91 -6.96 12.37 2.92
N ALA A 92 -8.00 12.39 3.75
CA ALA A 92 -9.19 13.22 3.57
C ALA A 92 -8.98 14.70 3.97
N MET A 93 -7.93 15.00 4.75
CA MET A 93 -7.62 16.33 5.27
C MET A 93 -6.61 17.11 4.42
N VAL A 94 -6.00 16.43 3.44
CA VAL A 94 -5.01 17.01 2.55
C VAL A 94 -5.60 17.30 1.16
N LYS A 95 -5.03 18.29 0.46
CA LYS A 95 -5.50 18.69 -0.87
C LYS A 95 -4.33 18.88 -1.83
N PRO A 96 -4.37 18.30 -3.05
CA PRO A 96 -5.38 17.35 -3.55
C PRO A 96 -5.37 16.00 -2.80
N LYS A 97 -6.41 15.16 -2.97
CA LYS A 97 -6.42 13.79 -2.44
C LYS A 97 -5.13 13.08 -2.91
N PRO A 98 -4.38 12.42 -2.01
CA PRO A 98 -3.07 11.92 -2.35
C PRO A 98 -3.18 10.75 -3.34
N LYS A 99 -2.65 10.97 -4.54
CA LYS A 99 -2.58 10.01 -5.64
C LYS A 99 -1.33 10.31 -6.45
N THR A 100 -0.61 9.27 -6.85
CA THR A 100 0.59 9.46 -7.67
C THR A 100 0.22 9.78 -9.12
N ASN A 101 1.09 10.52 -9.80
CA ASN A 101 0.98 10.81 -11.22
C ASN A 101 1.59 9.67 -12.06
N GLY A 102 1.65 9.85 -13.38
CA GLY A 102 2.25 8.87 -14.31
C GLY A 102 3.75 8.59 -14.08
N GLN A 103 4.44 9.38 -13.26
CA GLN A 103 5.85 9.20 -12.90
C GLN A 103 6.03 8.59 -11.50
N GLY A 104 4.94 8.25 -10.81
CA GLY A 104 5.04 7.75 -9.43
C GLY A 104 5.38 8.84 -8.41
N ALA A 105 5.03 10.09 -8.71
CA ALA A 105 5.21 11.24 -7.81
C ALA A 105 3.86 11.80 -7.36
N PHE A 106 3.79 12.32 -6.15
CA PHE A 106 2.60 13.01 -5.65
C PHE A 106 2.99 14.28 -4.90
N ASN A 107 2.04 15.20 -4.78
CA ASN A 107 2.17 16.41 -3.99
C ASN A 107 0.79 16.74 -3.39
N THR A 108 0.75 16.97 -2.08
CA THR A 108 -0.46 17.38 -1.38
C THR A 108 -0.15 18.37 -0.26
N VAL A 109 -1.13 19.16 0.12
CA VAL A 109 -1.02 20.17 1.17
C VAL A 109 -1.97 19.82 2.30
N TRP A 110 -1.41 19.64 3.49
CA TRP A 110 -2.14 19.55 4.74
C TRP A 110 -2.20 20.91 5.42
N THR A 111 -3.37 21.34 5.87
CA THR A 111 -3.51 22.56 6.68
C THR A 111 -3.72 22.17 8.13
N LEU A 112 -2.75 22.52 8.99
CA LEU A 112 -2.86 22.32 10.43
C LEU A 112 -3.80 23.37 11.02
N ASP A 113 -5.07 23.00 11.17
CA ASP A 113 -6.07 23.82 11.85
C ASP A 113 -6.00 23.68 13.39
N ASN A 114 -6.89 24.37 14.11
CA ASN A 114 -6.84 24.37 15.57
C ASN A 114 -7.28 23.03 16.18
N GLU A 115 -8.14 22.27 15.50
CA GLU A 115 -8.65 21.00 16.01
C GLU A 115 -7.57 19.92 15.89
N ILE A 116 -6.99 19.77 14.71
CA ILE A 116 -5.92 18.82 14.45
C ILE A 116 -4.69 19.16 15.29
N ARG A 117 -4.30 20.44 15.36
CA ARG A 117 -3.18 20.88 16.20
C ARG A 117 -3.39 20.55 17.67
N GLY A 118 -4.60 20.76 18.19
CA GLY A 118 -4.92 20.45 19.59
C GLY A 118 -4.90 18.95 19.92
N LYS A 119 -5.00 18.09 18.91
CA LYS A 119 -4.91 16.63 19.05
C LYS A 119 -3.48 16.10 18.88
N LEU A 120 -2.55 16.88 18.32
CA LEU A 120 -1.13 16.53 18.30
C LEU A 120 -0.58 16.72 19.71
N LEU A 121 0.00 15.65 20.27
CA LEU A 121 0.44 15.57 21.67
C LEU A 121 1.21 16.82 22.13
N GLU A 122 2.35 17.12 21.48
CA GLU A 122 3.22 18.26 21.79
C GLU A 122 4.07 18.61 20.54
N PRO A 123 4.73 19.79 20.48
CA PRO A 123 5.71 20.09 19.42
C PRO A 123 6.89 19.11 19.51
N THR A 124 6.81 17.99 18.79
CA THR A 124 7.79 16.90 18.81
C THR A 124 8.03 16.32 17.41
N LYS A 125 8.85 15.27 17.33
CA LYS A 125 9.11 14.51 16.11
C LYS A 125 8.10 13.38 15.99
N TYR A 126 7.35 13.39 14.90
CA TYR A 126 6.47 12.31 14.49
C TYR A 126 7.01 11.62 13.25
N THR A 127 6.41 10.49 12.92
CA THR A 127 6.64 9.78 11.65
C THR A 127 5.37 9.87 10.82
N LEU A 128 5.49 10.40 9.61
CA LEU A 128 4.47 10.30 8.59
C LEU A 128 4.72 9.01 7.80
N GLU A 129 3.71 8.17 7.73
CA GLU A 129 3.74 6.92 6.97
C GLU A 129 2.89 7.07 5.71
N VAL A 130 3.40 6.56 4.59
CA VAL A 130 2.66 6.49 3.33
C VAL A 130 2.35 5.03 3.06
N LEU A 131 1.07 4.72 2.90
CA LEU A 131 0.58 3.36 2.73
C LEU A 131 -0.11 3.20 1.37
N ASN A 132 -0.24 1.96 0.90
CA ASN A 132 -1.16 1.63 -0.19
C ASN A 132 -2.58 1.38 0.36
N THR A 133 -3.53 1.10 -0.53
CA THR A 133 -4.92 0.77 -0.19
C THR A 133 -5.08 -0.53 0.61
N ASP A 134 -4.05 -1.37 0.63
CA ASP A 134 -4.03 -2.63 1.37
C ASP A 134 -3.46 -2.44 2.79
N GLY A 135 -3.06 -1.22 3.16
CA GLY A 135 -2.47 -0.89 4.46
C GLY A 135 -0.99 -1.27 4.59
N GLU A 136 -0.31 -1.55 3.48
CA GLU A 136 1.14 -1.80 3.48
C GLU A 136 1.90 -0.48 3.46
N VAL A 137 2.91 -0.34 4.33
CA VAL A 137 3.74 0.86 4.40
C VAL A 137 4.73 0.88 3.23
N LEU A 138 4.61 1.90 2.37
CA LEU A 138 5.46 2.12 1.21
C LEU A 138 6.66 3.03 1.52
N ALA A 139 6.48 4.03 2.39
CA ALA A 139 7.53 4.98 2.76
C ALA A 139 7.26 5.61 4.13
N LYS A 140 8.32 6.16 4.75
CA LYS A 140 8.24 6.93 6.01
C LYS A 140 9.01 8.24 5.87
N ALA A 141 8.52 9.30 6.51
CA ALA A 141 9.22 10.59 6.59
C ALA A 141 9.12 11.19 8.00
N PRO A 142 10.18 11.87 8.48
CA PRO A 142 10.11 12.60 9.74
C PRO A 142 9.23 13.84 9.60
N PHE A 143 8.22 13.96 10.45
CA PHE A 143 7.35 15.13 10.60
C PHE A 143 7.70 15.84 11.92
N VAL A 144 8.54 16.87 11.84
CA VAL A 144 9.03 17.58 13.02
C VAL A 144 8.20 18.84 13.25
N LEU A 145 7.56 18.95 14.42
CA LEU A 145 6.92 20.17 14.87
C LEU A 145 7.85 20.97 15.79
N GLU A 146 7.95 22.28 15.55
CA GLU A 146 8.73 23.20 16.37
C GLU A 146 7.83 24.22 17.06
N LYS A 147 8.04 24.42 18.36
CA LYS A 147 7.32 25.43 19.13
C LYS A 147 7.69 26.83 18.61
N VAL A 148 6.69 27.67 18.37
CA VAL A 148 6.94 29.08 18.04
C VAL A 148 6.87 29.93 19.29
N GLU A 149 7.98 30.59 19.60
CA GLU A 149 8.02 31.60 20.65
C GLU A 149 7.28 32.86 20.18
N THR A 150 6.07 33.08 20.68
CA THR A 150 5.42 34.37 20.56
C THR A 150 6.13 35.37 21.46
N LYS A 151 6.94 36.28 20.87
CA LYS A 151 7.39 37.48 21.57
C LYS A 151 6.14 38.28 21.98
N LYS A 152 5.89 38.39 23.29
CA LYS A 152 4.92 39.35 23.82
C LYS A 152 5.36 40.75 23.38
N LYS A 153 4.53 41.42 22.59
CA LYS A 153 4.61 42.88 22.38
C LYS A 153 3.90 43.58 23.52
#